data_AF-A0A2P2K6U2-F1
#
_entry.id   AF-A0A2P2K6U2-F1
#
_cell.length_a   1.000
_cell.length_b   1.000
_cell.length_c   1.000
_cell.angle_alpha   90.00
_cell.angle_beta   90.00
_cell.angle_gamma   90.00
#
_symmetry.space_group_name_H-M   'P 1'
#
loop_
_entity.id
_entity.type
_entity.pdbx_description
1 polymer ?
#
loop_
_entity_poly.entity_id
_entity_poly.type
_entity_poly.pdbx_seq_one_letter_code
_entity_poly.pdbx_strand_id
1 'polypeptide(L)'
;MNSNLHVEEAVGRESSLMRGLKRSVSWVGSQTSDALLTREEYHLTPKDGYLQSQTMVLNGIPIELSEDGDIPKLDPVHYDVKSPIYISSLSISFVVLPNFDSPACA
;
A
#
# COMPACT_ATOMS: atom_id res chain seq x y z
N MET A 1 29.90 -56.53 8.20
CA MET A 1 31.06 -55.74 8.68
C MET A 1 31.12 -54.47 7.84
N ASN A 2 31.10 -53.32 8.50
CA ASN A 2 31.21 -51.99 7.91
C ASN A 2 32.63 -51.67 7.43
N SER A 3 32.72 -50.88 6.36
CA SER A 3 33.52 -49.65 6.23
C SER A 3 33.14 -49.00 4.89
N ASN A 4 32.45 -47.83 4.83
CA ASN A 4 33.00 -46.46 4.90
C ASN A 4 34.22 -46.28 3.99
N LEU A 5 34.42 -45.21 3.21
CA LEU A 5 33.74 -43.95 2.93
C LEU A 5 34.46 -43.47 1.65
N HIS A 6 33.78 -43.08 0.57
CA HIS A 6 34.46 -42.42 -0.55
C HIS A 6 34.08 -40.94 -0.50
N VAL A 7 35.01 -40.12 -0.02
CA VAL A 7 35.01 -38.68 -0.20
C VAL A 7 36.23 -38.37 -1.06
N GLU A 8 35.99 -38.01 -2.31
CA GLU A 8 36.83 -37.03 -2.99
C GLU A 8 35.93 -35.92 -3.53
N GLU A 9 36.29 -34.72 -3.10
CA GLU A 9 35.58 -33.47 -3.19
C GLU A 9 35.76 -32.88 -4.60
N ALA A 10 34.73 -32.95 -5.44
CA ALA A 10 34.69 -32.21 -6.69
C ALA A 10 33.97 -30.89 -6.46
N VAL A 11 34.77 -29.87 -6.13
CA VAL A 11 34.41 -28.45 -6.02
C VAL A 11 33.46 -28.03 -7.16
N GLY A 12 32.29 -27.55 -6.75
CA GLY A 12 31.16 -27.25 -7.59
C GLY A 12 31.42 -26.15 -8.63
N ARG A 13 31.15 -26.48 -9.89
CA ARG A 13 31.03 -25.49 -10.96
C ARG A 13 29.54 -25.19 -11.17
N GLU A 14 28.94 -24.48 -10.22
CA GLU A 14 27.62 -23.88 -10.43
C GLU A 14 27.71 -22.99 -11.68
N SER A 15 26.97 -23.36 -12.72
CA SER A 15 26.93 -22.59 -13.96
C SER A 15 26.41 -21.18 -13.66
N SER A 16 27.03 -20.17 -14.27
CA SER A 16 26.60 -18.76 -14.17
C SER A 16 25.12 -18.56 -14.51
N LEU A 17 24.57 -19.47 -15.32
CA LEU A 17 23.15 -19.54 -15.69
C LEU A 17 22.24 -19.81 -14.48
N MET A 18 22.64 -20.69 -13.55
CA MET A 18 21.87 -20.97 -12.32
C MET A 18 21.87 -19.79 -11.36
N ARG A 19 22.98 -19.02 -11.34
CA ARG A 19 23.08 -17.78 -10.56
C ARG A 19 22.17 -16.68 -11.12
N GLY A 20 22.05 -16.61 -12.46
CA GLY A 20 21.12 -15.72 -13.16
C GLY A 20 19.66 -16.11 -12.93
N LEU A 21 19.34 -17.40 -13.03
CA LEU A 21 17.96 -17.89 -12.85
C LEU A 21 17.46 -17.65 -11.41
N LYS A 22 18.31 -17.85 -10.38
CA LYS A 22 17.98 -17.52 -8.98
C LYS A 22 17.62 -16.05 -8.77
N ARG A 23 18.17 -15.12 -9.58
CA ARG A 23 17.87 -13.68 -9.52
C ARG A 23 16.54 -13.32 -10.19
N SER A 24 16.05 -14.15 -11.10
CA SER A 24 14.83 -13.91 -11.88
C SER A 24 13.54 -14.41 -11.21
N VAL A 25 13.61 -15.16 -10.10
CA VAL A 25 12.45 -15.75 -9.40
C VAL A 25 12.14 -15.11 -8.04
N SER A 26 12.83 -14.03 -7.67
CA SER A 26 12.61 -13.35 -6.38
C SER A 26 11.27 -12.60 -6.29
N TRP A 27 10.49 -12.54 -7.36
CA TRP A 27 9.19 -11.87 -7.38
C TRP A 27 8.07 -12.83 -7.78
N VAL A 28 7.91 -13.88 -6.99
CA VAL A 28 6.61 -14.56 -6.87
C VAL A 28 5.89 -13.85 -5.73
N GLY A 29 5.15 -12.79 -6.06
CA GLY A 29 4.17 -12.24 -5.15
C GLY A 29 3.24 -13.38 -4.73
N SER A 30 3.18 -13.67 -3.43
CA SER A 30 2.21 -14.63 -2.92
C SER A 30 0.85 -14.16 -3.40
N GLN A 31 0.15 -15.04 -4.12
CA GLN A 31 -1.23 -14.83 -4.48
C GLN A 31 -2.03 -14.93 -3.17
N THR A 32 -2.12 -13.82 -2.44
CA THR A 32 -3.05 -13.67 -1.34
C THR A 32 -4.42 -13.70 -1.97
N SER A 33 -5.17 -14.75 -1.64
CA SER A 33 -6.52 -15.02 -2.09
C SER A 33 -7.39 -13.76 -2.02
N ASP A 34 -7.55 -13.00 -3.12
CA ASP A 34 -8.41 -11.80 -3.29
C ASP A 34 -8.95 -11.21 -1.98
N ALA A 35 -8.07 -10.93 -1.02
CA ALA A 35 -8.46 -10.34 0.24
C ALA A 35 -8.63 -8.90 -0.15
N LEU A 36 -9.89 -8.53 -0.47
CA LEU A 36 -10.29 -7.29 -1.13
C LEU A 36 -9.33 -6.17 -0.74
N LEU A 37 -8.34 -5.93 -1.62
CA LEU A 37 -7.28 -4.98 -1.31
C LEU A 37 -7.94 -3.63 -1.37
N THR A 38 -8.15 -3.03 -0.20
CA THR A 38 -8.76 -1.73 -0.07
C THR A 38 -7.71 -0.65 -0.05
N ARG A 39 -8.10 0.52 -0.54
CA ARG A 39 -7.42 1.78 -0.28
C ARG A 39 -8.37 2.70 0.48
N GLU A 40 -7.78 3.58 1.26
CA GLU A 40 -8.47 4.62 2.01
C GLU A 40 -8.34 5.93 1.25
N GLU A 41 -9.45 6.64 1.08
CA GLU A 41 -9.47 7.95 0.44
C GLU A 41 -10.05 9.01 1.37
N TYR A 42 -9.41 10.17 1.36
CA TYR A 42 -9.77 11.35 2.13
C TYR A 42 -9.96 12.51 1.17
N HIS A 43 -11.19 12.76 0.75
CA HIS A 43 -11.53 13.84 -0.18
C HIS A 43 -11.85 15.10 0.59
N LEU A 44 -11.05 16.15 0.39
CA LEU A 44 -11.22 17.46 1.00
C LEU A 44 -11.80 18.44 -0.01
N THR A 45 -12.94 19.04 0.35
CA THR A 45 -13.60 20.07 -0.43
C THR A 45 -13.85 21.31 0.43
N PRO A 46 -13.85 22.52 -0.16
CA PRO A 46 -14.31 23.70 0.56
C PRO A 46 -15.80 23.56 0.90
N LYS A 47 -16.20 24.03 2.10
CA LYS A 47 -17.62 24.10 2.48
C LYS A 47 -18.42 24.84 1.41
N ASP A 48 -19.51 24.23 0.98
CA ASP A 48 -20.43 24.75 -0.04
C ASP A 48 -19.76 25.11 -1.39
N GLY A 49 -18.58 24.55 -1.68
CA GLY A 49 -17.83 24.88 -2.90
C GLY A 49 -17.11 26.24 -2.86
N TYR A 50 -17.15 26.95 -1.74
CA TYR A 50 -16.55 28.28 -1.62
C TYR A 50 -15.07 28.21 -1.26
N LEU A 51 -14.17 28.45 -2.22
CA LEU A 51 -12.72 28.26 -2.06
C LEU A 51 -12.07 29.03 -0.90
N GLN A 52 -12.66 30.16 -0.48
CA GLN A 52 -12.14 30.95 0.66
C GLN A 52 -12.79 30.55 1.99
N SER A 53 -13.63 29.52 1.99
CA SER A 53 -14.19 28.95 3.21
C SER A 53 -13.06 28.61 4.19
N GLN A 54 -13.25 28.98 5.45
CA GLN A 54 -12.35 28.59 6.53
C GLN A 54 -12.66 27.17 7.04
N THR A 55 -13.78 26.58 6.62
CA THR A 55 -14.16 25.21 6.94
C THR A 55 -13.86 24.31 5.75
N MET A 56 -13.14 23.22 6.02
CA MET A 56 -12.90 22.13 5.10
C MET A 56 -13.91 21.01 5.35
N VAL A 57 -14.31 20.29 4.30
CA VAL A 57 -15.25 19.18 4.34
C VAL A 57 -14.54 17.91 3.90
N LEU A 58 -14.42 16.93 4.81
CA LEU A 58 -13.85 15.61 4.56
C LEU A 58 -14.95 14.62 4.18
N ASN A 59 -14.90 14.05 2.98
CA ASN A 59 -15.84 13.02 2.53
C ASN A 59 -17.32 13.41 2.72
N GLY A 60 -17.63 14.71 2.62
CA GLY A 60 -18.98 15.27 2.82
C GLY A 60 -19.29 15.74 4.25
N ILE A 61 -18.38 15.54 5.21
CA ILE A 61 -18.54 15.92 6.61
C ILE A 61 -17.62 17.11 6.95
N PRO A 62 -18.14 18.25 7.43
CA PRO A 62 -17.33 19.36 7.87
C PRO A 62 -16.35 18.96 8.99
N ILE A 63 -15.09 19.36 8.86
CA ILE A 63 -14.08 19.18 9.90
C ILE A 63 -14.22 20.36 10.87
N GLU A 64 -14.85 20.12 12.00
CA GLU A 64 -15.07 21.09 13.07
C GLU A 64 -14.62 20.46 14.39
N LEU A 65 -14.07 21.29 15.29
CA LEU A 65 -13.70 20.83 16.62
C LEU A 65 -14.97 20.42 17.41
N SER A 66 -14.81 19.53 18.38
CA SER A 66 -15.89 19.27 19.35
C SER A 66 -16.21 20.53 20.17
N GLU A 67 -17.32 20.52 20.91
CA GLU A 67 -17.65 21.60 21.85
C GLU A 67 -16.53 21.85 22.87
N ASP A 68 -15.79 20.78 23.24
CA ASP A 68 -14.66 20.82 24.16
C ASP A 68 -13.31 21.18 23.47
N GLY A 69 -13.32 21.37 22.14
CA GLY A 69 -12.14 21.74 21.37
C GLY A 69 -11.29 20.56 20.87
N ASP A 70 -11.80 19.33 20.97
CA ASP A 70 -11.09 18.15 20.49
C ASP A 70 -11.05 18.08 18.96
N ILE A 71 -9.96 17.52 18.44
CA ILE A 71 -9.82 17.25 17.01
C ILE A 71 -10.76 16.11 16.63
N PRO A 72 -11.64 16.28 15.62
CA PRO A 72 -12.56 15.23 15.20
C PRO A 72 -11.81 14.06 14.58
N LYS A 73 -12.46 12.89 14.55
CA LYS A 73 -11.96 11.77 13.77
C LYS A 73 -11.95 12.12 12.28
N LEU A 74 -10.87 11.75 11.60
CA LEU A 74 -10.73 11.87 10.16
C LEU A 74 -10.94 10.49 9.58
N ASP A 75 -12.19 10.17 9.24
CA ASP A 75 -12.56 8.84 8.76
C ASP A 75 -12.43 8.75 7.23
N PRO A 76 -11.76 7.71 6.70
CA PRO A 76 -11.65 7.51 5.27
C PRO A 76 -12.92 6.89 4.68
N VAL A 77 -13.07 7.03 3.36
CA VAL A 77 -13.89 6.12 2.56
C VAL A 77 -13.01 5.02 1.97
N HIS A 78 -13.54 3.81 1.90
CA HIS A 78 -12.77 2.65 1.43
C HIS A 78 -13.23 2.25 0.04
N TYR A 79 -12.27 2.08 -0.86
CA TYR A 79 -12.52 1.62 -2.22
C TYR A 79 -11.61 0.45 -2.58
N ASP A 80 -12.04 -0.35 -3.55
CA ASP A 80 -11.19 -1.38 -4.16
C ASP A 80 -9.97 -0.70 -4.80
N VAL A 81 -8.77 -1.25 -4.56
CA VAL A 81 -7.51 -0.69 -5.04
C VAL A 81 -7.46 -0.55 -6.57
N LYS A 82 -8.18 -1.39 -7.32
CA LYS A 82 -8.23 -1.40 -8.78
C LYS A 82 -9.29 -0.46 -9.36
N SER A 83 -10.19 0.07 -8.53
CA SER A 83 -11.20 1.04 -8.98
C SER A 83 -10.54 2.37 -9.37
N PRO A 84 -11.10 3.16 -10.32
CA PRO A 84 -10.61 4.51 -10.59
C PRO A 84 -10.73 5.41 -9.35
N ILE A 85 -9.81 6.37 -9.20
CA ILE A 85 -9.91 7.44 -8.20
C ILE A 85 -10.60 8.63 -8.87
N TYR A 86 -11.71 9.10 -8.29
CA TYR A 86 -12.43 10.28 -8.77
C TYR A 86 -12.12 11.47 -7.85
N ILE A 87 -11.57 12.55 -8.42
CA ILE A 87 -11.22 13.75 -7.67
C ILE A 87 -12.03 14.92 -8.23
N SER A 88 -12.72 15.64 -7.35
CA SER A 88 -13.52 16.82 -7.73
C SER A 88 -12.63 17.98 -8.18
N SER A 89 -13.12 18.84 -9.07
CA SER A 89 -12.38 20.05 -9.46
C SER A 89 -12.12 20.96 -8.26
N LEU A 90 -10.93 21.58 -8.21
CA LEU A 90 -10.54 22.52 -7.14
C LEU A 90 -10.63 21.92 -5.73
N SER A 91 -10.33 20.62 -5.63
CA SER A 91 -10.31 19.85 -4.39
C SER A 91 -8.96 19.15 -4.21
N ILE A 92 -8.75 18.55 -3.04
CA ILE A 92 -7.53 17.80 -2.71
C ILE A 92 -7.96 16.46 -2.15
N SER A 93 -7.29 15.38 -2.53
CA SER A 93 -7.54 14.05 -1.97
C SER A 93 -6.25 13.39 -1.50
N PHE A 94 -6.29 12.78 -0.31
CA PHE A 94 -5.23 11.89 0.17
C PHE A 94 -5.66 10.44 -0.04
N VAL A 95 -4.74 9.61 -0.53
CA VAL A 95 -5.00 8.20 -0.80
C VAL A 95 -3.96 7.39 -0.05
N VAL A 96 -4.42 6.57 0.88
CA VAL A 96 -3.58 5.65 1.63
C VAL A 96 -3.77 4.25 1.05
N LEU A 97 -2.66 3.56 0.81
CA LEU A 97 -2.62 2.17 0.40
C LEU A 97 -2.09 1.35 1.59
N PRO A 98 -2.96 0.84 2.48
CA PRO A 98 -2.52 0.23 3.75
C PRO A 98 -1.67 -1.03 3.53
N ASN A 99 -1.90 -1.72 2.41
CA ASN A 99 -1.24 -2.96 2.05
C ASN A 99 -0.15 -2.76 0.97
N PHE A 100 0.44 -1.56 0.88
CA PHE A 100 1.51 -1.28 -0.08
C PHE A 100 2.87 -1.74 0.43
N ASP A 101 3.37 -2.84 -0.14
CA ASP A 101 4.68 -3.37 0.17
C ASP A 101 5.76 -2.71 -0.70
N SER A 102 6.53 -1.80 -0.09
CA SER A 102 7.66 -1.11 -0.73
C SER A 102 8.88 -1.16 0.19
N PRO A 103 10.04 -1.64 -0.30
CA PRO A 103 11.28 -1.67 0.50
C PRO A 103 11.73 -0.29 1.02
N ALA A 104 11.28 0.81 0.39
CA ALA A 104 11.60 2.16 0.83
C ALA A 104 10.75 2.63 2.02
N CYS A 105 9.71 1.89 2.40
CA CYS A 105 8.73 2.25 3.44
C CYS A 105 8.78 1.30 4.66
N ALA A 106 9.86 0.53 4.80
CA ALA A 106 10.08 -0.45 5.87
C ALA A 106 10.79 0.14 7.11
#